data_AF-A0A813LBV1-F1
#
_entry.id   AF-A0A813LBV1-F1
#
_cell.length_a   1.000
_cell.length_b   1.000
_cell.length_c   1.000
_cell.angle_alpha   90.00
_cell.angle_beta   90.00
_cell.angle_gamma   90.00
#
_symmetry.space_group_name_H-M   'P 1'
#
loop_
_entity.id
_entity.type
_entity.pdbx_description
1 polymer ?
#
loop_
_entity_poly.entity_id
_entity_poly.type
_entity_poly.pdbx_seq_one_letter_code
_entity_poly.pdbx_strand_id
1 'polypeptide(L)'
;VLFSLETAGVEVHPYAEIDAALLTSKGCKVWMDPKQTNFALYLAVGQGGPHVSLPSPLASMKACKNSSELEGMRSAHRRDAAALCSALAHLEALVQGGGTLTEVDVDVEVTRRRAAQWGYMDNSFDTITGYGANGAIVHYRAKREQAATLGLSAPLLLDSGA
;
A
#
# COMPACT_ATOMS: atom_id res chain seq x y z
N VAL A 1 -20.22 -7.11 7.43
CA VAL A 1 -19.49 -7.87 6.37
C VAL A 1 -20.22 -9.15 6.03
N LEU A 2 -20.43 -10.09 6.95
CA LEU A 2 -21.09 -11.38 6.65
C LEU A 2 -22.48 -11.22 6.00
N PHE A 3 -23.33 -10.35 6.54
CA PHE A 3 -24.64 -10.05 5.95
C PHE A 3 -24.56 -9.54 4.50
N SER A 4 -23.57 -8.70 4.19
CA SER A 4 -23.37 -8.16 2.83
C SER A 4 -22.85 -9.20 1.85
N LEU A 5 -22.15 -10.24 2.34
CA LEU A 5 -21.67 -11.36 1.52
C LEU A 5 -22.83 -12.31 1.19
N GLU A 6 -23.67 -12.61 2.19
CA GLU A 6 -24.84 -13.46 2.02
C GLU A 6 -25.84 -12.86 1.03
N THR A 7 -26.13 -11.56 1.12
CA THR A 7 -27.01 -10.88 0.15
C THR A 7 -26.42 -10.81 -1.26
N ALA A 8 -25.10 -10.95 -1.39
CA ALA A 8 -24.41 -11.06 -2.68
C ALA A 8 -24.32 -12.52 -3.20
N GLY A 9 -24.87 -13.49 -2.47
CA GLY A 9 -24.82 -14.92 -2.83
C GLY A 9 -23.45 -15.56 -2.64
N VAL A 10 -22.63 -15.03 -1.73
CA VAL A 10 -21.27 -15.55 -1.45
C VAL A 10 -21.32 -16.55 -0.30
N GLU A 11 -20.87 -17.77 -0.55
CA GLU A 11 -20.61 -18.78 0.48
C GLU A 11 -19.23 -18.59 1.11
N VAL A 12 -19.13 -18.73 2.43
CA VAL A 12 -17.91 -18.45 3.20
C VAL A 12 -17.33 -19.76 3.74
N HIS A 13 -16.07 -20.03 3.39
CA HIS A 13 -15.31 -21.18 3.86
C HIS A 13 -14.03 -20.74 4.59
N PRO A 14 -13.45 -21.59 5.46
CA PRO A 14 -12.11 -21.38 6.00
C PRO A 14 -11.05 -21.26 4.89
N TYR A 15 -10.09 -20.36 5.08
CA TYR A 15 -9.04 -20.09 4.09
C TYR A 15 -8.24 -21.34 3.67
N ALA A 16 -8.07 -22.29 4.58
CA ALA A 16 -7.31 -23.52 4.34
C ALA A 16 -8.04 -24.55 3.45
N GLU A 17 -9.33 -24.37 3.17
CA GLU A 17 -10.15 -25.34 2.41
C GLU A 17 -10.22 -25.04 0.90
N ILE A 18 -9.40 -24.10 0.42
CA ILE A 18 -9.41 -23.64 -0.98
C ILE A 18 -9.11 -24.76 -2.00
N ASP A 19 -8.24 -25.70 -1.64
CA ASP A 19 -7.87 -26.85 -2.47
C ASP A 19 -9.04 -27.83 -2.61
N ALA A 20 -9.70 -28.16 -1.50
CA ALA A 20 -10.89 -29.00 -1.49
C ALA A 20 -12.03 -28.38 -2.32
N ALA A 21 -12.24 -27.07 -2.19
CA ALA A 21 -13.23 -26.33 -2.98
C ALA A 21 -12.92 -26.33 -4.48
N LEU A 22 -11.64 -26.28 -4.87
CA LEU A 22 -11.28 -26.37 -6.30
C LEU A 22 -11.54 -27.77 -6.87
N LEU A 23 -11.37 -28.83 -6.08
CA LEU A 23 -11.64 -30.22 -6.51
C LEU A 23 -13.13 -30.50 -6.75
N THR A 24 -14.05 -29.73 -6.14
CA THR A 24 -15.50 -29.87 -6.35
C THR A 24 -15.98 -29.19 -7.63
N SER A 25 -15.17 -28.34 -8.27
CA SER A 25 -15.50 -27.59 -9.50
C SER A 25 -15.49 -28.42 -10.80
N LYS A 26 -15.85 -29.72 -10.72
CA LYS A 26 -15.80 -30.66 -11.84
C LYS A 26 -16.67 -30.18 -13.01
N GLY A 27 -16.08 -30.10 -14.21
CA GLY A 27 -16.76 -29.73 -15.45
C GLY A 27 -16.70 -28.24 -15.80
N CYS A 28 -16.17 -27.38 -14.92
CA CYS A 28 -15.97 -25.97 -15.19
C CYS A 28 -14.55 -25.69 -15.71
N LYS A 29 -14.41 -24.65 -16.55
CA LYS A 29 -13.10 -24.08 -16.89
C LYS A 29 -12.71 -23.04 -15.84
N VAL A 30 -11.59 -23.25 -15.15
CA VAL A 30 -11.10 -22.31 -14.14
C VAL A 30 -10.17 -21.28 -14.81
N TRP A 31 -10.46 -19.99 -14.65
CA TRP A 31 -9.59 -18.91 -15.10
C TRP A 31 -8.52 -18.63 -14.05
N MET A 32 -7.25 -18.82 -14.41
CA MET A 32 -6.09 -18.62 -13.53
C MET A 32 -5.15 -17.56 -14.12
N ASP A 33 -4.75 -16.59 -13.29
CA ASP A 33 -3.78 -15.57 -13.69
C ASP A 33 -2.35 -16.10 -13.46
N PRO A 34 -1.54 -16.28 -14.51
CA PRO A 34 -0.22 -16.90 -14.38
C PRO A 34 0.77 -16.09 -13.53
N LYS A 35 0.50 -14.80 -13.27
CA LYS A 35 1.36 -13.95 -12.43
C LYS A 35 0.93 -13.90 -10.96
N GLN A 36 -0.31 -14.30 -10.66
CA GLN A 36 -0.89 -14.15 -9.31
C GLN A 36 -1.19 -15.50 -8.67
N THR A 37 -1.52 -16.51 -9.47
CA THR A 37 -1.86 -17.83 -8.94
C THR A 37 -0.61 -18.60 -8.55
N ASN A 38 -0.55 -19.05 -7.29
CA ASN A 38 0.55 -19.89 -6.82
C ASN A 38 0.53 -21.28 -7.48
N PHE A 39 1.67 -21.95 -7.47
CA PHE A 39 1.86 -23.23 -8.15
C PHE A 39 1.03 -24.38 -7.55
N ALA A 40 0.75 -24.37 -6.25
CA ALA A 40 -0.05 -25.41 -5.60
C ALA A 40 -1.49 -25.42 -6.12
N LEU A 41 -2.13 -24.24 -6.23
CA LEU A 41 -3.48 -24.13 -6.79
C LEU A 41 -3.52 -24.49 -8.28
N TYR A 42 -2.48 -24.12 -9.03
CA TYR A 42 -2.33 -24.54 -10.43
C TYR A 42 -2.34 -26.07 -10.59
N LEU A 43 -1.59 -26.79 -9.75
CA LEU A 43 -1.58 -28.26 -9.77
C LEU A 43 -2.92 -28.86 -9.34
N ALA A 44 -3.58 -28.29 -8.33
CA ALA A 44 -4.90 -28.75 -7.88
C ALA A 44 -5.94 -28.71 -9.01
N VAL A 45 -5.90 -27.66 -9.84
CA VAL A 45 -6.76 -27.55 -11.04
C VAL A 45 -6.29 -28.47 -12.16
N GLY A 46 -4.98 -28.56 -12.41
CA GLY A 46 -4.38 -29.40 -13.47
C GLY A 46 -4.60 -30.90 -13.28
N GLN A 47 -4.78 -31.36 -12.05
CA GLN A 47 -5.24 -32.73 -11.76
C GLN A 47 -6.77 -32.90 -11.81
N GLY A 48 -7.53 -31.79 -11.88
CA GLY A 48 -8.99 -31.76 -11.72
C GLY A 48 -9.82 -31.27 -12.92
N GLY A 49 -9.26 -30.61 -13.93
CA GLY A 49 -10.03 -30.12 -15.08
C GLY A 49 -9.35 -29.10 -16.01
N PRO A 50 -10.08 -28.58 -17.02
CA PRO A 50 -9.56 -27.60 -17.97
C PRO A 50 -9.39 -26.21 -17.33
N HIS A 51 -8.32 -25.50 -17.66
CA HIS A 51 -8.09 -24.12 -17.19
C HIS A 51 -7.85 -23.14 -18.33
N VAL A 52 -8.05 -21.85 -18.05
CA VAL A 52 -7.71 -20.73 -18.93
C VAL A 52 -6.62 -19.93 -18.24
N SER A 53 -5.47 -19.78 -18.90
CA SER A 53 -4.35 -19.00 -18.38
C SER A 53 -4.31 -17.61 -19.04
N LEU A 54 -4.89 -16.61 -18.39
CA LEU A 54 -4.95 -15.22 -18.86
C LEU A 54 -4.90 -14.27 -17.66
N PRO A 55 -4.42 -13.02 -17.82
CA PRO A 55 -4.50 -12.02 -16.76
C PRO A 55 -5.92 -11.86 -16.23
N SER A 56 -6.05 -11.63 -14.92
CA SER A 56 -7.36 -11.44 -14.28
C SER A 56 -8.10 -10.23 -14.91
N PRO A 57 -9.38 -10.37 -15.30
CA PRO A 57 -10.15 -9.25 -15.83
C PRO A 57 -10.35 -8.15 -14.78
N LEU A 58 -10.31 -8.51 -13.49
CA LEU A 58 -10.45 -7.58 -12.37
C LEU A 58 -9.33 -6.54 -12.34
N ALA A 59 -8.12 -6.89 -12.79
CA ALA A 59 -7.00 -5.96 -12.84
C ALA A 59 -7.29 -4.78 -13.77
N SER A 60 -7.80 -5.06 -14.98
CA SER A 60 -8.20 -4.03 -15.95
C SER A 60 -9.44 -3.26 -15.48
N MET A 61 -10.43 -3.95 -14.89
CA MET A 61 -11.63 -3.30 -14.38
C MET A 61 -11.32 -2.28 -13.28
N LYS A 62 -10.49 -2.65 -12.28
CA LYS A 62 -10.11 -1.73 -11.19
C LYS A 62 -9.04 -0.71 -11.59
N ALA A 63 -8.46 -0.82 -12.78
CA ALA A 63 -7.51 0.17 -13.28
C ALA A 63 -8.21 1.50 -13.61
N CYS A 64 -9.41 1.44 -14.21
CA CYS A 64 -10.23 2.59 -14.57
C CYS A 64 -11.23 2.92 -13.45
N LYS A 65 -10.94 3.99 -12.69
CA LYS A 65 -11.75 4.38 -11.54
C LYS A 65 -13.06 5.00 -12.00
N ASN A 66 -14.15 4.69 -11.31
CA ASN A 66 -15.43 5.37 -11.50
C ASN A 66 -15.41 6.76 -10.84
N SER A 67 -16.48 7.54 -11.04
CA SER A 67 -16.57 8.91 -10.52
C SER A 67 -16.50 8.99 -8.99
N SER A 68 -17.13 8.05 -8.28
CA SER A 68 -17.11 7.99 -6.82
C SER A 68 -15.71 7.66 -6.27
N GLU A 69 -15.02 6.70 -6.89
CA GLU A 69 -13.63 6.35 -6.53
C GLU A 69 -12.67 7.52 -6.78
N LEU A 70 -12.82 8.22 -7.92
CA LEU A 70 -12.02 9.41 -8.24
C LEU A 70 -12.25 10.52 -7.21
N GLU A 71 -13.48 10.75 -6.77
CA GLU A 71 -13.75 11.77 -5.75
C GLU A 71 -13.22 11.37 -4.37
N GLY A 72 -13.28 10.08 -4.04
CA GLY A 72 -12.61 9.52 -2.87
C GLY A 72 -11.10 9.79 -2.90
N MET A 73 -10.43 9.51 -4.03
CA MET A 73 -9.00 9.76 -4.21
C MET A 73 -8.66 11.25 -4.08
N ARG A 74 -9.43 12.14 -4.70
CA ARG A 74 -9.21 13.59 -4.56
C ARG A 74 -9.37 14.06 -3.12
N SER A 75 -10.38 13.55 -2.42
CA SER A 75 -10.61 13.89 -1.01
C SER A 75 -9.48 13.39 -0.12
N ALA A 76 -8.99 12.17 -0.34
CA ALA A 76 -7.82 11.64 0.36
C ALA A 76 -6.58 12.50 0.12
N HIS A 77 -6.25 12.81 -1.14
CA HIS A 77 -5.08 13.64 -1.48
C HIS A 77 -5.16 15.06 -0.91
N ARG A 78 -6.35 15.67 -0.82
CA ARG A 78 -6.52 16.99 -0.18
C ARG A 78 -6.14 16.95 1.30
N ARG A 79 -6.58 15.92 2.03
CA ARG A 79 -6.23 15.74 3.45
C ARG A 79 -4.76 15.40 3.63
N ASP A 80 -4.24 14.53 2.76
CA ASP A 80 -2.84 14.14 2.78
C ASP A 80 -1.90 15.34 2.54
N ALA A 81 -2.22 16.16 1.54
CA ALA A 81 -1.48 17.39 1.26
C ALA A 81 -1.47 18.35 2.46
N ALA A 82 -2.62 18.52 3.14
CA ALA A 82 -2.69 19.34 4.34
C ALA A 82 -1.81 18.78 5.48
N ALA A 83 -1.82 17.45 5.70
CA ALA A 83 -0.96 16.80 6.68
C ALA A 83 0.53 16.97 6.34
N LEU A 84 0.90 16.78 5.07
CA LEU A 84 2.28 16.91 4.59
C LEU A 84 2.79 18.34 4.70
N CYS A 85 2.03 19.34 4.22
CA CYS A 85 2.40 20.75 4.36
C CYS A 85 2.60 21.13 5.83
N SER A 86 1.73 20.63 6.71
CA SER A 86 1.82 20.90 8.13
C SER A 86 3.03 20.22 8.79
N ALA A 87 3.42 19.02 8.33
CA ALA A 87 4.64 18.33 8.74
C ALA A 87 5.88 19.11 8.31
N LEU A 88 5.96 19.45 7.03
CA LEU A 88 7.12 20.15 6.47
C LEU A 88 7.33 21.51 7.15
N ALA A 89 6.27 22.29 7.37
CA ALA A 89 6.37 23.57 8.08
C ALA A 89 6.89 23.40 9.52
N HIS A 90 6.49 22.33 10.21
CA HIS A 90 6.96 22.05 11.56
C HIS A 90 8.43 21.60 11.58
N LEU A 91 8.80 20.69 10.68
CA LEU A 91 10.17 20.20 10.55
C LEU A 91 11.13 21.34 10.16
N GLU A 92 10.73 22.20 9.22
CA GLU A 92 11.50 23.38 8.82
C GLU A 92 11.77 24.31 10.01
N ALA A 93 10.73 24.63 10.79
CA ALA A 93 10.87 25.48 11.97
C ALA A 93 11.83 24.88 13.02
N LEU A 94 11.78 23.56 13.22
CA LEU A 94 12.69 22.88 14.14
C LEU A 94 14.14 22.93 13.67
N VAL A 95 14.42 22.66 12.39
CA VAL A 95 15.77 22.71 11.83
C VAL A 95 16.33 24.15 11.89
N GLN A 96 15.54 25.15 11.52
CA GLN A 96 15.94 26.56 11.56
C GLN A 96 16.17 27.05 13.00
N GLY A 97 15.41 26.54 13.96
CA GLY A 97 15.58 26.82 15.40
C GLY A 97 16.79 26.14 16.04
N GLY A 98 17.60 25.39 15.28
CA GLY A 98 18.77 24.67 15.80
C GLY A 98 18.43 23.34 16.49
N GLY A 99 17.23 22.80 16.26
CA GLY A 99 16.84 21.48 16.74
C GLY A 99 17.57 20.35 16.00
N THR A 100 17.82 19.25 16.70
CA THR A 100 18.44 18.04 16.13
C THR A 100 17.34 17.07 15.70
N LEU A 101 17.23 16.85 14.39
CA LEU A 101 16.30 15.88 13.80
C LEU A 101 17.07 14.87 12.95
N THR A 102 16.58 13.64 12.89
CA THR A 102 17.10 12.58 12.01
C THR A 102 16.08 12.23 10.94
N GLU A 103 16.52 11.47 9.93
CA GLU A 103 15.62 10.97 8.87
C GLU A 103 14.44 10.15 9.43
N VAL A 104 14.64 9.44 10.54
CA VAL A 104 13.58 8.69 11.23
C VAL A 104 12.54 9.63 11.85
N ASP A 105 12.97 10.78 12.38
CA ASP A 105 12.04 11.73 13.01
C ASP A 105 11.10 12.37 11.98
N VAL A 106 11.55 12.52 10.73
CA VAL A 106 10.70 12.96 9.61
C VAL A 106 9.57 11.97 9.35
N ASP A 107 9.88 10.68 9.26
CA ASP A 107 8.87 9.63 9.07
C ASP A 107 7.85 9.63 10.21
N VAL A 108 8.32 9.68 11.46
CA VAL A 108 7.46 9.74 12.64
C VAL A 108 6.51 10.94 12.57
N GLU A 109 7.01 12.13 12.24
CA GLU A 109 6.20 13.34 12.21
C GLU A 109 5.19 13.37 11.06
N VAL A 110 5.60 12.94 9.85
CA VAL A 110 4.71 12.85 8.69
C VAL A 110 3.60 11.83 8.95
N THR A 111 3.95 10.65 9.44
CA THR A 111 3.01 9.58 9.79
C THR A 111 2.05 10.06 10.88
N ARG A 112 2.54 10.73 11.92
CA ARG A 112 1.69 11.27 13.00
C ARG A 112 0.62 12.25 12.48
N ARG A 113 0.98 13.11 11.52
CA ARG A 113 0.02 14.08 10.95
C ARG A 113 -0.99 13.44 10.01
N ARG A 114 -0.58 12.42 9.26
CA ARG A 114 -1.47 11.58 8.44
C ARG A 114 -2.44 10.79 9.30
N ALA A 115 -1.94 10.16 10.38
CA ALA A 115 -2.75 9.41 11.34
C ALA A 115 -3.83 10.25 12.03
N ALA A 116 -3.65 11.57 12.12
CA ALA A 116 -4.66 12.49 12.62
C ALA A 116 -5.75 12.86 11.59
N GLN A 117 -5.57 12.53 10.30
CA GLN A 117 -6.57 12.81 9.27
C GLN A 117 -7.71 11.80 9.32
N TRP A 118 -8.94 12.28 9.09
CA TRP A 118 -10.09 11.39 8.98
C TRP A 118 -9.91 10.38 7.84
N GLY A 119 -10.18 9.11 8.13
CA GLY A 119 -10.08 8.01 7.17
C GLY A 119 -8.67 7.47 6.95
N TYR A 120 -7.67 7.88 7.75
CA TYR A 120 -6.38 7.20 7.78
C TYR A 120 -6.55 5.75 8.24
N MET A 121 -5.84 4.84 7.58
CA MET A 121 -5.82 3.41 7.91
C MET A 121 -4.42 2.98 8.33
N ASP A 122 -3.46 3.16 7.43
CA ASP A 122 -2.04 2.90 7.65
C ASP A 122 -1.23 3.63 6.57
N ASN A 123 0.09 3.65 6.70
CA ASN A 123 0.97 4.06 5.61
C ASN A 123 0.84 3.07 4.44
N SER A 124 0.80 3.61 3.22
CA SER A 124 0.67 2.81 2.00
C SER A 124 1.96 2.04 1.64
N PHE A 125 3.09 2.50 2.16
CA PHE A 125 4.41 1.86 2.12
C PHE A 125 5.31 2.52 3.19
N ASP A 126 6.43 1.89 3.58
CA ASP A 126 7.33 2.55 4.54
C ASP A 126 7.98 3.78 3.91
N THR A 127 7.85 4.91 4.60
CA THR A 127 8.41 6.21 4.22
C THR A 127 9.89 6.12 3.86
N ILE A 128 10.27 6.73 2.75
CA ILE A 128 11.66 6.91 2.32
C ILE A 128 12.04 8.35 2.63
N THR A 129 12.88 8.54 3.64
CA THR A 129 13.46 9.84 3.98
C THR A 129 14.98 9.76 3.83
N GLY A 130 15.56 10.48 2.87
CA GLY A 130 17.00 10.48 2.62
C GLY A 130 17.58 11.90 2.64
N TYR A 131 18.47 12.21 3.57
CA TYR A 131 19.18 13.47 3.67
C TYR A 131 20.56 13.39 3.01
N GLY A 132 20.89 14.37 2.17
CA GLY A 132 22.17 14.42 1.45
C GLY A 132 22.40 13.16 0.60
N ALA A 133 23.52 12.47 0.84
CA ALA A 133 23.90 11.28 0.06
C ALA A 133 22.89 10.13 0.15
N ASN A 134 22.14 10.02 1.27
CA ASN A 134 21.13 8.99 1.43
C ASN A 134 19.96 9.18 0.46
N GLY A 135 19.66 10.42 0.06
CA GLY A 135 18.65 10.74 -0.94
C GLY A 135 18.98 10.23 -2.35
N ALA A 136 20.22 9.78 -2.61
CA ALA A 136 20.60 9.17 -3.89
C ALA A 136 20.28 7.66 -3.96
N ILE A 137 19.87 7.03 -2.85
CA ILE A 137 19.58 5.60 -2.78
C ILE A 137 18.06 5.39 -2.95
N VAL A 138 17.65 4.81 -4.09
CA VAL A 138 16.23 4.72 -4.50
C VAL A 138 15.35 3.99 -3.47
N HIS A 139 15.81 2.88 -2.91
CA HIS A 139 15.07 2.13 -1.86
C HIS A 139 15.73 2.33 -0.49
N TYR A 140 16.12 3.56 -0.16
CA TYR A 140 16.67 3.87 1.14
C TYR A 140 15.63 3.65 2.24
N ARG A 141 16.09 3.16 3.39
CA ARG A 141 15.29 3.09 4.61
C ARG A 141 16.13 3.58 5.77
N ALA A 142 15.72 4.70 6.35
CA ALA A 142 16.36 5.23 7.54
C ALA A 142 16.21 4.23 8.69
N LYS A 143 17.32 3.91 9.36
CA LYS A 143 17.33 3.14 10.60
C LYS A 143 17.93 4.01 11.69
N ARG A 144 17.43 3.90 12.92
CA ARG A 144 17.83 4.80 14.02
C ARG A 144 19.35 4.81 14.25
N GLU A 145 20.03 3.71 14.00
CA GLU A 145 21.48 3.56 14.18
C GLU A 145 22.30 4.20 13.06
N GLN A 146 21.70 4.48 11.90
CA GLN A 146 22.37 4.91 10.67
C GLN A 146 21.78 6.19 10.07
N ALA A 147 20.74 6.74 10.70
CA ALA A 147 20.03 7.90 10.20
C ALA A 147 20.92 9.14 10.27
N ALA A 148 21.00 9.86 9.16
CA ALA A 148 21.67 11.13 9.10
C ALA A 148 20.89 12.17 9.92
N THR A 149 21.62 13.04 10.61
CA THR A 149 21.04 14.26 11.19
C THR A 149 20.79 15.27 10.09
N LEU A 150 19.57 15.81 10.06
CA LEU A 150 19.16 16.86 9.13
C LEU A 150 19.91 18.15 9.42
N GLY A 151 20.12 18.94 8.37
CA GLY A 151 20.69 20.27 8.43
C GLY A 151 20.24 21.12 7.24
N LEU A 152 20.85 22.29 7.10
CA LEU A 152 20.53 23.26 6.04
C LEU A 152 21.48 23.17 4.84
N SER A 153 22.44 22.25 4.86
CA SER A 153 23.54 22.18 3.88
C SER A 153 23.30 21.19 2.73
N ALA A 154 22.25 20.36 2.80
CA ALA A 154 21.97 19.34 1.82
C ALA A 154 20.45 19.16 1.63
N PRO A 155 20.00 18.57 0.50
CA PRO A 155 18.59 18.32 0.28
C PRO A 155 18.06 17.18 1.17
N LEU A 156 16.76 17.23 1.45
CA LEU A 156 15.97 16.13 2.01
C LEU A 156 15.06 15.58 0.91
N LEU A 157 15.20 14.29 0.60
CA LEU A 157 14.23 13.53 -0.19
C LEU A 157 13.22 12.92 0.76
N LEU A 158 11.93 13.07 0.45
CA LEU A 158 10.83 12.44 1.15
C LEU A 158 9.87 11.81 0.14
N ASP A 159 9.75 10.49 0.17
CA ASP A 159 8.73 9.73 -0.57
C ASP A 159 7.87 8.95 0.43
N SER A 160 6.58 9.25 0.46
CA SER A 160 5.67 8.76 1.49
C SER A 160 4.20 8.93 1.09
N GLY A 161 3.32 8.06 1.57
CA GLY A 161 1.87 8.15 1.31
C GLY A 161 1.05 7.30 2.27
N ALA A 162 -0.23 7.64 2.44
CA ALA A 162 -1.24 6.89 3.21
C ALA A 162 -2.62 7.00 2.56
#